data_AF-A0A2E3SL83-F1
#
_entry.id   AF-A0A2E3SL83-F1
#
_cell.length_a   1.000
_cell.length_b   1.000
_cell.length_c   1.000
_cell.angle_alpha   90.00
_cell.angle_beta   90.00
_cell.angle_gamma   90.00
#
_symmetry.space_group_name_H-M   'P 1'
#
loop_
_entity.id
_entity.type
_entity.pdbx_description
1 polymer ?
#
loop_
_entity_poly.entity_id
_entity_poly.type
_entity_poly.pdbx_seq_one_letter_code
_entity_poly.pdbx_strand_id
1 'polypeptide(L)'
;MPKNSFFYIRSLQLRYYKNHRDILHLMFEFENTLFNFCKNSSEEIIIQIKLKWLYDELQKNESKIVLIKEINKYGGKYLIATFSKLIDIFSDLTQEKKIEKLYDKFEKFNIQFNKILLDSKKSTEKFSFSLYFQIALYIYFRKNFDFSGIEKFSKHFLLAEKKKIDNFELVFIELFLKSYSLECKNDIPKIQFLKNLIISFFLR
;
A
#
# COMPACT_ATOMS: atom_id res chain seq x y z
N MET A 1 -0.65 21.23 -4.41
CA MET A 1 0.19 20.02 -4.19
C MET A 1 -0.40 19.20 -3.06
N PRO A 2 -0.47 17.86 -3.15
CA PRO A 2 -1.12 17.06 -2.12
C PRO A 2 -0.37 17.17 -0.78
N LYS A 3 -1.14 17.40 0.29
CA LYS A 3 -0.67 17.47 1.69
C LYS A 3 -0.34 16.10 2.28
N ASN A 4 -0.77 15.00 1.64
CA ASN A 4 -0.66 13.64 2.17
C ASN A 4 0.73 13.03 1.89
N SER A 5 1.43 12.56 2.94
CA SER A 5 2.80 12.03 2.84
C SER A 5 2.89 10.75 2.00
N PHE A 6 1.81 9.97 1.90
CA PHE A 6 1.74 8.79 1.02
C PHE A 6 1.90 9.13 -0.47
N PHE A 7 1.12 10.10 -0.98
CA PHE A 7 1.21 10.52 -2.39
C PHE A 7 2.61 11.03 -2.71
N TYR A 8 3.27 11.64 -1.74
CA TYR A 8 4.63 12.10 -1.90
C TYR A 8 5.62 10.94 -2.09
N ILE A 9 5.56 9.91 -1.25
CA ILE A 9 6.45 8.73 -1.32
C ILE A 9 6.25 8.00 -2.64
N ARG A 10 5.00 7.67 -2.98
CA ARG A 10 4.67 7.01 -4.26
C ARG A 10 5.09 7.86 -5.46
N SER A 11 4.94 9.18 -5.41
CA SER A 11 5.40 10.06 -6.49
C SER A 11 6.93 10.01 -6.69
N LEU A 12 7.71 9.85 -5.61
CA LEU A 12 9.15 9.72 -5.70
C LEU A 12 9.55 8.34 -6.26
N GLN A 13 8.91 7.27 -5.79
CA GLN A 13 9.11 5.92 -6.33
C GLN A 13 8.80 5.85 -7.83
N LEU A 14 7.70 6.45 -8.31
CA LEU A 14 7.39 6.50 -9.75
C LEU A 14 8.45 7.22 -10.58
N ARG A 15 9.07 8.27 -10.01
CA ARG A 15 10.14 9.01 -10.69
C ARG A 15 11.46 8.24 -10.72
N TYR A 16 11.71 7.42 -9.70
CA TYR A 16 12.89 6.58 -9.59
C TYR A 16 12.79 5.36 -10.52
N TYR A 17 11.69 4.61 -10.43
CA TYR A 17 11.42 3.39 -11.20
C TYR A 17 10.77 3.68 -12.56
N LYS A 18 11.42 4.50 -13.40
CA LYS A 18 10.85 5.00 -14.67
C LYS A 18 10.41 3.89 -15.63
N ASN A 19 11.10 2.75 -15.64
CA ASN A 19 10.84 1.62 -16.53
C ASN A 19 9.50 0.90 -16.24
N HIS A 20 8.95 1.08 -15.04
CA HIS A 20 7.73 0.43 -14.57
C HIS A 20 6.59 1.42 -14.28
N ARG A 21 6.74 2.66 -14.75
CA ARG A 21 5.90 3.78 -14.30
C ARG A 21 4.40 3.51 -14.47
N ASP A 22 3.96 2.94 -15.59
CA ASP A 22 2.52 2.76 -15.87
C ASP A 22 1.89 1.71 -14.93
N ILE A 23 2.52 0.53 -14.79
CA ILE A 23 1.99 -0.53 -13.92
C ILE A 23 2.12 -0.16 -12.45
N LEU A 24 3.22 0.49 -12.04
CA LEU A 24 3.38 1.00 -10.68
C LEU A 24 2.36 2.08 -10.38
N HIS A 25 2.10 3.00 -11.31
CA HIS A 25 1.09 4.03 -11.13
C HIS A 25 -0.28 3.40 -10.92
N LEU A 26 -0.65 2.43 -11.76
CA LEU A 26 -1.91 1.70 -11.63
C LEU A 26 -2.05 1.02 -10.26
N MET A 27 -1.00 0.32 -9.83
CA MET A 27 -0.97 -0.38 -8.54
C MET A 27 -1.02 0.60 -7.36
N PHE A 28 -0.29 1.72 -7.42
CA PHE A 28 -0.31 2.74 -6.38
C PHE A 28 -1.69 3.40 -6.26
N GLU A 29 -2.34 3.72 -7.38
CA GLU A 29 -3.70 4.27 -7.40
C GLU A 29 -4.74 3.27 -6.86
N PHE A 30 -4.61 1.99 -7.21
CA PHE A 30 -5.47 0.93 -6.68
C PHE A 30 -5.31 0.76 -5.16
N GLU A 31 -4.08 0.62 -4.66
CA GLU A 31 -3.79 0.52 -3.21
C GLU A 31 -4.34 1.73 -2.46
N ASN A 32 -4.11 2.93 -2.99
CA ASN A 32 -4.62 4.17 -2.44
C ASN A 32 -6.16 4.20 -2.39
N THR A 33 -6.82 3.70 -3.43
CA THR A 33 -8.29 3.63 -3.49
C THR A 33 -8.83 2.75 -2.38
N LEU A 34 -8.28 1.54 -2.23
CA LEU A 34 -8.65 0.60 -1.17
C LEU A 34 -8.46 1.21 0.23
N PHE A 35 -7.30 1.81 0.47
CA PHE A 35 -6.95 2.29 1.81
C PHE A 35 -7.74 3.54 2.18
N ASN A 36 -8.08 4.39 1.20
CA ASN A 36 -8.96 5.55 1.43
C ASN A 36 -10.39 5.17 1.81
N PHE A 37 -10.89 3.99 1.41
CA PHE A 37 -12.19 3.52 1.90
C PHE A 37 -12.19 3.38 3.43
N CYS A 38 -11.07 2.98 4.03
CA CYS A 38 -10.89 2.86 5.48
C CYS A 38 -10.70 4.20 6.20
N LYS A 39 -10.22 5.24 5.49
CA LYS A 39 -9.90 6.55 6.09
C LYS A 39 -11.12 7.36 6.48
N ASN A 40 -12.18 7.28 5.67
CA ASN A 40 -13.34 8.17 5.75
C ASN A 40 -14.59 7.45 6.26
N SER A 41 -14.47 6.25 6.82
CA SER A 41 -15.61 5.54 7.37
C SER A 41 -15.23 4.83 8.66
N SER A 42 -15.96 5.14 9.72
CA SER A 42 -15.96 4.38 10.97
C SER A 42 -16.80 3.10 10.87
N GLU A 43 -17.64 3.01 9.84
CA GLU A 43 -18.61 1.93 9.66
C GLU A 43 -18.11 0.90 8.66
N GLU A 44 -17.87 -0.30 9.16
CA GLU A 44 -17.40 -1.43 8.37
C GLU A 44 -18.33 -1.72 7.18
N ILE A 45 -19.64 -1.59 7.36
CA ILE A 45 -20.63 -1.81 6.30
C ILE A 45 -20.45 -0.86 5.11
N ILE A 46 -20.08 0.40 5.35
CA ILE A 46 -19.83 1.37 4.28
C ILE A 46 -18.55 0.99 3.51
N ILE A 47 -17.51 0.50 4.21
CA ILE A 47 -16.29 0.01 3.57
C ILE A 47 -16.64 -1.18 2.65
N GLN A 48 -17.42 -2.13 3.16
CA GLN A 48 -17.87 -3.32 2.44
C GLN A 48 -18.69 -2.95 1.18
N ILE A 49 -19.61 -1.99 1.28
CA ILE A 49 -20.38 -1.48 0.13
C ILE A 49 -19.45 -0.88 -0.92
N LYS A 50 -18.46 -0.07 -0.52
CA LYS A 50 -17.50 0.53 -1.46
C LYS A 50 -16.61 -0.50 -2.15
N LEU A 51 -16.19 -1.54 -1.43
CA LEU A 51 -15.41 -2.64 -2.00
C LEU A 51 -16.24 -3.45 -2.99
N LYS A 52 -17.49 -3.77 -2.66
CA LYS A 52 -18.41 -4.43 -3.58
C LYS A 52 -18.64 -3.59 -4.83
N TRP A 53 -18.89 -2.29 -4.68
CA TRP A 53 -19.04 -1.39 -5.81
C TRP A 53 -17.80 -1.36 -6.72
N LEU A 54 -16.59 -1.32 -6.14
CA LEU A 54 -15.35 -1.37 -6.91
C LEU A 54 -15.18 -2.70 -7.65
N TYR A 55 -15.54 -3.81 -7.00
CA TYR A 55 -15.54 -5.15 -7.61
C TYR A 55 -16.49 -5.20 -8.81
N ASP A 56 -17.73 -4.73 -8.64
CA ASP A 56 -18.74 -4.73 -9.70
C ASP A 56 -18.31 -3.83 -10.88
N GLU A 57 -17.63 -2.72 -10.62
CA GLU A 57 -17.08 -1.84 -11.65
C GLU A 57 -15.94 -2.48 -12.45
N LEU A 58 -15.07 -3.27 -11.81
CA LEU A 58 -14.02 -4.02 -12.51
C LEU A 58 -14.58 -5.02 -13.54
N GLN A 59 -15.79 -5.55 -13.30
CA GLN A 59 -16.43 -6.51 -14.20
C GLN A 59 -17.10 -5.84 -15.40
N LYS A 60 -17.25 -4.51 -15.41
CA LYS A 60 -17.89 -3.78 -16.51
C LYS A 60 -16.92 -3.57 -17.66
N ASN A 61 -17.40 -3.81 -18.87
CA ASN A 61 -16.67 -3.47 -20.10
C ASN A 61 -16.45 -1.95 -20.21
N GLU A 62 -17.40 -1.13 -19.75
CA GLU A 62 -17.34 0.33 -19.80
C GLU A 62 -17.58 0.94 -18.41
N SER A 63 -16.52 1.08 -17.61
CA SER A 63 -16.57 1.83 -16.35
C SER A 63 -16.35 3.33 -16.58
N LYS A 64 -16.98 4.18 -15.76
CA LYS A 64 -16.69 5.62 -15.73
C LYS A 64 -15.47 5.96 -14.87
N ILE A 65 -14.97 5.00 -14.07
CA ILE A 65 -13.84 5.20 -13.16
C ILE A 65 -12.53 5.12 -13.94
N VAL A 66 -11.70 6.16 -13.84
CA VAL A 66 -10.42 6.26 -14.57
C VAL A 66 -9.50 5.06 -14.29
N LEU A 67 -9.32 4.71 -13.01
CA LEU A 67 -8.54 3.55 -12.59
C LEU A 67 -8.99 2.25 -13.29
N ILE A 68 -10.30 2.02 -13.37
CA ILE A 68 -10.86 0.82 -13.99
C ILE A 68 -10.67 0.83 -15.50
N LYS A 69 -10.84 1.99 -16.14
CA LYS A 69 -10.53 2.15 -17.57
C LYS A 69 -9.07 1.82 -17.86
N GLU A 70 -8.15 2.24 -17.00
CA GLU A 70 -6.73 1.91 -17.13
C GLU A 70 -6.50 0.41 -16.93
N ILE A 71 -7.07 -0.20 -15.88
CA ILE A 71 -6.98 -1.66 -15.67
C ILE A 71 -7.47 -2.42 -16.90
N ASN A 72 -8.64 -2.07 -17.45
CA ASN A 72 -9.23 -2.72 -18.63
C ASN A 72 -8.40 -2.48 -19.90
N LYS A 73 -7.75 -1.32 -20.03
CA LYS A 73 -6.91 -0.96 -21.18
C LYS A 73 -5.56 -1.70 -21.16
N TYR A 74 -4.92 -1.76 -19.98
CA TYR A 74 -3.60 -2.38 -19.81
C TYR A 74 -3.68 -3.89 -19.58
N GLY A 75 -4.83 -4.36 -19.11
CA GLY A 75 -5.01 -5.69 -18.58
C GLY A 75 -6.18 -6.41 -19.20
N GLY A 76 -5.88 -7.44 -19.97
CA GLY A 76 -6.89 -8.44 -20.32
C GLY A 76 -7.47 -9.12 -19.07
N LYS A 77 -8.34 -10.12 -19.28
CA LYS A 77 -9.05 -10.88 -18.23
C LYS A 77 -8.19 -11.26 -17.01
N TYR A 78 -6.90 -11.50 -17.20
CA TYR A 78 -5.93 -11.77 -16.13
C TYR A 78 -5.83 -10.65 -15.08
N LEU A 79 -5.54 -9.41 -15.48
CA LEU A 79 -5.35 -8.31 -14.52
C LEU A 79 -6.66 -8.00 -13.79
N ILE A 80 -7.80 -8.04 -14.49
CA ILE A 80 -9.12 -7.89 -13.87
C ILE A 80 -9.33 -8.95 -12.78
N ALA A 81 -9.02 -10.22 -13.07
CA ALA A 81 -9.12 -11.29 -12.08
C ALA A 81 -8.18 -11.07 -10.88
N THR A 82 -6.94 -10.62 -11.11
CA THR A 82 -5.97 -10.36 -10.03
C THR A 82 -6.40 -9.18 -9.15
N PHE A 83 -6.86 -8.08 -9.73
CA PHE A 83 -7.40 -6.94 -8.97
C PHE A 83 -8.68 -7.31 -8.22
N SER A 84 -9.57 -8.09 -8.82
CA SER A 84 -10.78 -8.59 -8.15
C SER A 84 -10.42 -9.41 -6.91
N LYS A 85 -9.46 -10.33 -7.05
CA LYS A 85 -8.95 -11.13 -5.93
C LYS A 85 -8.31 -10.27 -4.83
N LEU A 86 -7.62 -9.18 -5.20
CA LEU A 86 -7.10 -8.22 -4.22
C LEU A 86 -8.21 -7.52 -3.45
N ILE A 87 -9.34 -7.18 -4.09
CA ILE A 87 -10.51 -6.62 -3.41
C ILE A 87 -11.06 -7.62 -2.40
N ASP A 88 -11.21 -8.89 -2.78
CA ASP A 88 -11.72 -9.93 -1.89
C ASP A 88 -10.83 -10.11 -0.66
N ILE A 89 -9.52 -10.24 -0.87
CA ILE A 89 -8.54 -10.34 0.23
C ILE A 89 -8.60 -9.09 1.12
N PHE A 90 -8.71 -7.90 0.52
CA PHE A 90 -8.78 -6.65 1.27
C PHE A 90 -10.11 -6.51 2.04
N SER A 91 -11.20 -7.04 1.50
CA SER A 91 -12.49 -7.11 2.18
C SER A 91 -12.36 -7.87 3.50
N ASP A 92 -11.79 -9.07 3.47
CA ASP A 92 -11.52 -9.87 4.66
C ASP A 92 -10.58 -9.16 5.64
N LEU A 93 -9.62 -8.40 5.12
CA LEU A 93 -8.66 -7.63 5.89
C LEU A 93 -9.34 -6.52 6.69
N THR A 94 -10.31 -5.82 6.10
CA THR A 94 -10.99 -4.69 6.77
C THR A 94 -11.76 -5.09 8.03
N GLN A 95 -12.21 -6.35 8.09
CA GLN A 95 -12.91 -6.93 9.25
C GLN A 95 -11.96 -7.27 10.40
N GLU A 96 -10.66 -7.34 10.14
CA GLU A 96 -9.67 -7.66 11.17
C GLU A 96 -9.34 -6.43 12.02
N LYS A 97 -9.32 -6.62 13.34
CA LYS A 97 -9.02 -5.57 14.31
C LYS A 97 -7.73 -5.85 15.08
N LYS A 98 -7.24 -7.09 15.08
CA LYS A 98 -6.02 -7.50 15.79
C LYS A 98 -4.82 -7.45 14.86
N ILE A 99 -3.78 -6.71 15.25
CA ILE A 99 -2.56 -6.55 14.46
C ILE A 99 -1.85 -7.89 14.15
N GLU A 100 -1.92 -8.86 15.05
CA GLU A 100 -1.33 -10.19 14.86
C GLU A 100 -1.93 -10.92 13.66
N LYS A 101 -3.25 -10.82 13.50
CA LYS A 101 -3.98 -11.44 12.39
C LYS A 101 -3.90 -10.61 11.10
N LEU A 102 -3.48 -9.35 11.19
CA LEU A 102 -3.20 -8.55 9.99
C LEU A 102 -2.01 -9.10 9.21
N TYR A 103 -1.01 -9.66 9.86
CA TYR A 103 0.17 -10.20 9.19
C TYR A 103 -0.17 -11.26 8.15
N ASP A 104 -0.88 -12.31 8.55
CA ASP A 104 -1.25 -13.42 7.64
C ASP A 104 -2.12 -12.93 6.47
N LYS A 105 -3.03 -11.99 6.73
CA LYS A 105 -3.90 -11.41 5.70
C LYS A 105 -3.12 -10.50 4.75
N PHE A 106 -2.24 -9.66 5.28
CA PHE A 106 -1.39 -8.81 4.47
C PHE A 106 -0.33 -9.60 3.70
N GLU A 107 0.15 -10.74 4.21
CA GLU A 107 1.05 -11.61 3.46
C GLU A 107 0.36 -12.13 2.19
N LYS A 108 -0.89 -12.61 2.31
CA LYS A 108 -1.70 -13.01 1.15
C LYS A 108 -1.93 -11.85 0.19
N PHE A 109 -2.25 -10.67 0.71
CA PHE A 109 -2.44 -9.46 -0.09
C PHE A 109 -1.15 -9.09 -0.84
N ASN A 110 -0.02 -8.99 -0.13
CA ASN A 110 1.28 -8.62 -0.66
C ASN A 110 1.76 -9.60 -1.75
N ILE A 111 1.58 -10.90 -1.54
CA ILE A 111 1.90 -11.93 -2.54
C ILE A 111 1.09 -11.70 -3.82
N GLN A 112 -0.24 -11.52 -3.73
CA GLN A 112 -1.04 -11.27 -4.94
C GLN A 112 -0.70 -9.92 -5.58
N PHE A 113 -0.39 -8.92 -4.78
CA PHE A 113 -0.04 -7.58 -5.26
C PHE A 113 1.28 -7.62 -6.04
N ASN A 114 2.32 -8.23 -5.48
CA ASN A 114 3.63 -8.38 -6.12
C ASN A 114 3.60 -9.29 -7.37
N LYS A 115 2.65 -10.22 -7.48
CA LYS A 115 2.48 -11.02 -8.72
C LYS A 115 2.20 -10.15 -9.95
N ILE A 116 1.45 -9.05 -9.78
CA ILE A 116 1.17 -8.09 -10.88
C ILE A 116 2.48 -7.53 -11.45
N LEU A 117 3.47 -7.26 -10.59
CA LEU A 117 4.77 -6.76 -11.03
C LEU A 117 5.59 -7.83 -11.75
N LEU A 118 5.65 -9.04 -11.18
CA LEU A 118 6.41 -10.16 -11.74
C LEU A 118 5.92 -10.56 -13.14
N ASP A 119 4.60 -10.57 -13.34
CA ASP A 119 4.01 -10.97 -14.62
C ASP A 119 4.05 -9.86 -15.68
N SER A 120 4.33 -8.62 -15.28
CA SER A 120 4.61 -7.55 -16.22
C SER A 120 5.98 -7.85 -16.87
N LYS A 121 5.96 -8.40 -18.09
CA LYS A 121 7.12 -8.82 -18.93
C LYS A 121 8.21 -7.75 -19.17
N LYS A 122 8.12 -6.58 -18.52
CA LYS A 122 9.09 -5.48 -18.55
C LYS A 122 10.06 -5.50 -17.35
N SER A 123 9.89 -6.42 -16.38
CA SER A 123 10.74 -6.53 -15.17
C SER A 123 12.19 -6.91 -15.47
N THR A 124 13.05 -5.90 -15.64
CA THR A 124 14.51 -6.05 -15.51
C THR A 124 15.02 -5.55 -14.15
N GLU A 125 14.18 -4.88 -13.36
CA GLU A 125 14.48 -4.45 -11.99
C GLU A 125 13.71 -5.29 -10.95
N LYS A 126 14.42 -5.68 -9.88
CA LYS A 126 13.91 -6.44 -8.73
C LYS A 126 13.11 -5.54 -7.75
N PHE A 127 12.17 -4.73 -8.25
CA PHE A 127 11.29 -3.97 -7.36
C PHE A 127 10.17 -4.87 -6.85
N SER A 128 9.99 -4.91 -5.53
CA SER A 128 8.87 -5.59 -4.87
C SER A 128 8.39 -4.74 -3.70
N PHE A 129 7.08 -4.71 -3.50
CA PHE A 129 6.48 -4.06 -2.35
C PHE A 129 6.74 -4.84 -1.07
N SER A 130 7.14 -4.14 -0.03
CA SER A 130 7.31 -4.69 1.32
C SER A 130 5.95 -4.90 1.98
N LEU A 131 5.77 -6.10 2.54
CA LEU A 131 4.67 -6.42 3.44
C LEU A 131 4.54 -5.38 4.57
N TYR A 132 5.67 -5.02 5.19
CA TYR A 132 5.71 -4.08 6.32
C TYR A 132 5.27 -2.67 5.90
N PHE A 133 5.59 -2.27 4.67
CA PHE A 133 5.16 -0.98 4.15
C PHE A 133 3.64 -0.95 3.98
N GLN A 134 3.06 -1.99 3.40
CA GLN A 134 1.61 -2.07 3.19
C GLN A 134 0.83 -2.09 4.52
N ILE A 135 1.34 -2.81 5.53
CA ILE A 135 0.77 -2.79 6.89
C ILE A 135 0.88 -1.40 7.51
N ALA A 136 2.08 -0.81 7.54
CA ALA A 136 2.30 0.52 8.11
C ALA A 136 1.40 1.57 7.44
N LEU A 137 1.27 1.47 6.13
CA LEU A 137 0.43 2.36 5.34
C LEU A 137 -1.05 2.16 5.64
N TYR A 138 -1.52 0.92 5.74
CA TYR A 138 -2.90 0.63 6.10
C TYR A 138 -3.27 1.21 7.46
N ILE A 139 -2.39 1.03 8.46
CA ILE A 139 -2.57 1.60 9.80
C ILE A 139 -2.57 3.14 9.73
N TYR A 140 -1.67 3.74 8.94
CA TYR A 140 -1.62 5.18 8.72
C TYR A 140 -2.94 5.74 8.13
N PHE A 141 -3.61 5.01 7.24
CA PHE A 141 -4.91 5.42 6.70
C PHE A 141 -6.08 5.14 7.64
N ARG A 142 -6.01 4.08 8.46
CA ARG A 142 -7.07 3.70 9.41
C ARG A 142 -6.90 4.43 10.75
N LYS A 143 -7.31 5.70 10.79
CA LYS A 143 -7.14 6.60 11.96
C LYS A 143 -7.62 6.04 13.31
N ASN A 144 -8.63 5.17 13.29
CA ASN A 144 -9.25 4.55 14.46
C ASN A 144 -8.76 3.11 14.71
N PHE A 145 -7.65 2.69 14.12
CA PHE A 145 -7.09 1.38 14.38
C PHE A 145 -6.63 1.28 15.84
N ASP A 146 -6.87 0.12 16.46
CA ASP A 146 -6.36 -0.14 17.80
C ASP A 146 -4.85 -0.36 17.72
N PHE A 147 -4.10 0.48 18.43
CA PHE A 147 -2.64 0.44 18.44
C PHE A 147 -2.09 -0.58 19.44
N SER A 148 -2.96 -1.27 20.19
CA SER A 148 -2.55 -2.39 21.01
C SER A 148 -1.81 -3.43 20.13
N GLY A 149 -0.50 -3.56 20.37
CA GLY A 149 0.38 -4.45 19.59
C GLY A 149 1.26 -3.78 18.52
N ILE A 150 1.30 -2.45 18.39
CA ILE A 150 2.27 -1.77 17.50
C ILE A 150 3.73 -2.13 17.86
N GLU A 151 4.01 -2.40 19.15
CA GLU A 151 5.30 -2.90 19.60
C GLU A 151 5.64 -4.27 19.00
N LYS A 152 4.65 -5.15 18.84
CA LYS A 152 4.85 -6.45 18.17
C LYS A 152 5.21 -6.21 16.71
N PHE A 153 4.49 -5.30 16.03
CA PHE A 153 4.82 -4.93 14.66
C PHE A 153 6.25 -4.39 14.53
N SER A 154 6.65 -3.49 15.44
CA SER A 154 8.01 -2.95 15.51
C SER A 154 9.05 -4.04 15.71
N LYS A 155 8.85 -4.97 16.65
CA LYS A 155 9.76 -6.11 16.89
C LYS A 155 9.90 -6.99 15.65
N HIS A 156 8.79 -7.34 14.99
CA HIS A 156 8.82 -8.12 13.75
C HIS A 156 9.59 -7.38 12.64
N PHE A 157 9.36 -6.08 12.46
CA PHE A 157 10.08 -5.28 11.48
C PHE A 157 11.59 -5.17 11.79
N LEU A 158 11.97 -5.09 13.06
CA LEU A 158 13.39 -5.07 13.45
C LEU A 158 14.11 -6.37 13.11
N LEU A 159 13.42 -7.50 13.14
CA LEU A 159 13.94 -8.83 12.77
C LEU A 159 13.92 -9.08 11.26
N ALA A 160 13.24 -8.24 10.47
CA ALA A 160 13.13 -8.40 9.04
C ALA A 160 14.47 -8.13 8.32
N GLU A 161 14.70 -8.81 7.19
CA GLU A 161 15.84 -8.54 6.33
C GLU A 161 15.68 -7.20 5.59
N LYS A 162 16.02 -6.10 6.27
CA LYS A 162 15.85 -4.72 5.76
C LYS A 162 16.47 -4.47 4.39
N LYS A 163 17.54 -5.19 4.03
CA LYS A 163 18.20 -5.11 2.72
C LYS A 163 17.30 -5.50 1.54
N LYS A 164 16.21 -6.22 1.78
CA LYS A 164 15.22 -6.62 0.76
C LYS A 164 14.09 -5.59 0.60
N ILE A 165 14.04 -4.55 1.43
CA ILE A 165 13.00 -3.53 1.42
C ILE A 165 13.48 -2.33 0.61
N ASP A 166 12.64 -1.83 -0.29
CA ASP A 166 12.90 -0.61 -1.05
C ASP A 166 13.23 0.58 -0.11
N ASN A 167 14.22 1.40 -0.48
CA ASN A 167 14.68 2.50 0.38
C ASN A 167 13.57 3.51 0.71
N PHE A 168 12.67 3.80 -0.22
CA PHE A 168 11.55 4.71 0.05
C PHE A 168 10.59 4.11 1.08
N GLU A 169 10.33 2.81 0.96
CA GLU A 169 9.47 2.07 1.89
C GLU A 169 10.10 1.93 3.28
N LEU A 170 11.40 1.61 3.33
CA LEU A 170 12.16 1.48 4.58
C LEU A 170 12.10 2.77 5.40
N VAL A 171 12.39 3.91 4.75
CA VAL A 171 12.39 5.22 5.41
C VAL A 171 11.01 5.60 5.90
N PHE A 172 9.95 5.26 5.15
CA PHE A 172 8.59 5.48 5.60
C PHE A 172 8.28 4.68 6.87
N ILE A 173 8.58 3.38 6.88
CA ILE A 173 8.30 2.51 8.04
C ILE A 173 9.06 3.01 9.27
N GLU A 174 10.34 3.37 9.13
CA GLU A 174 11.13 3.89 10.25
C GLU A 174 10.56 5.20 10.81
N LEU A 175 10.15 6.12 9.94
CA LEU A 175 9.53 7.38 10.36
C LEU A 175 8.15 7.15 10.97
N PHE A 176 7.36 6.26 10.39
CA PHE A 176 6.07 5.84 10.92
C PHE A 176 6.24 5.31 12.36
N LEU A 177 7.13 4.34 12.58
CA LEU A 177 7.32 3.76 13.91
C LEU A 177 7.82 4.79 14.93
N LYS A 178 8.72 5.71 14.53
CA LYS A 178 9.20 6.79 15.40
C LYS A 178 8.11 7.78 15.80
N SER A 179 7.27 8.21 14.85
CA SER A 179 6.16 9.12 15.14
C SER A 179 5.14 8.48 16.07
N TYR A 180 4.83 7.19 15.84
CA TYR A 180 3.83 6.47 16.64
C TYR A 180 4.34 6.07 18.03
N SER A 181 5.64 5.82 18.22
CA SER A 181 6.20 5.58 19.57
C SER A 181 6.10 6.80 20.50
N LEU A 182 5.87 7.99 19.95
CA LEU A 182 5.74 9.24 20.72
C LEU A 182 4.27 9.62 20.97
N GLU A 183 3.32 8.70 20.72
CA GLU A 183 1.85 8.92 20.75
C GLU A 183 1.35 10.08 19.86
N CYS A 184 2.26 10.70 19.11
CA CYS A 184 1.99 11.80 18.23
C CYS A 184 1.56 11.25 16.87
N LYS A 185 0.25 11.18 16.61
CA LYS A 185 -0.34 10.90 15.28
C LYS A 185 -0.08 12.06 14.29
N ASN A 186 1.16 12.51 14.18
CA ASN A 186 1.55 13.60 13.32
C ASN A 186 1.94 13.06 11.94
N ASP A 187 1.49 13.75 10.90
CA ASP A 187 1.91 13.48 9.53
C ASP A 187 3.44 13.55 9.42
N ILE A 188 4.05 12.63 8.67
CA ILE A 188 5.48 12.62 8.43
C ILE A 188 5.84 13.84 7.55
N PRO A 189 6.63 14.82 8.05
CA PRO A 189 7.00 16.00 7.28
C PRO A 189 7.85 15.63 6.06
N LYS A 190 7.55 16.23 4.90
CA LYS A 190 8.27 15.97 3.64
C LYS A 190 9.78 16.20 3.74
N ILE A 191 10.20 17.27 4.42
CA ILE A 191 11.61 17.60 4.63
C ILE A 191 12.30 16.51 5.45
N GLN A 192 11.64 16.02 6.50
CA GLN A 192 12.18 14.95 7.33
C GLN A 192 12.29 13.64 6.54
N PHE A 193 11.28 13.30 5.73
CA PHE A 193 11.33 12.14 4.85
C PHE A 193 12.49 12.23 3.85
N LEU A 194 12.65 13.36 3.16
CA LEU A 194 13.75 13.56 2.20
C LEU A 194 15.13 13.44 2.84
N LYS A 195 15.33 14.06 4.01
CA LYS A 195 16.61 13.98 4.73
C LYS A 195 16.98 12.53 5.04
N ASN A 196 16.02 11.74 5.56
CA ASN A 196 16.26 10.33 5.86
C ASN A 196 16.41 9.47 4.61
N LEU A 197 15.73 9.82 3.51
CA LEU A 197 15.88 9.14 2.23
C LEU A 197 17.30 9.28 1.68
N ILE A 198 17.85 10.50 1.70
CA ILE A 198 19.23 10.75 1.29
C ILE A 198 20.19 9.91 2.15
N ILE A 199 20.02 9.93 3.48
CA ILE A 199 20.84 9.10 4.39
C ILE A 199 20.73 7.62 4.00
N SER A 200 19.53 7.11 3.71
CA SER A 200 19.33 5.70 3.38
C SER A 200 19.97 5.28 2.05
N PHE A 201 20.10 6.17 1.07
CA PHE A 201 20.72 5.85 -0.22
C PHE A 201 22.25 5.92 -0.20
N PHE A 202 22.82 6.76 0.67
CA PHE A 202 24.26 7.07 0.64
C PHE A 202 25.05 6.56 1.85
N LEU A 203 24.39 6.23 2.97
CA LEU A 203 25.06 5.93 4.23
C LEU A 203 24.67 4.56 4.84
N ARG A 204 23.88 3.74 4.13
CA ARG A 204 23.44 2.40 4.58
C ARG A 204 23.62 1.38 3.46
#